data_AF-A0A6G4QVT3-F1
#
_entry.id   AF-A0A6G4QVT3-F1
#
_cell.length_a   1.000
_cell.length_b   1.000
_cell.length_c   1.000
_cell.angle_alpha   90.00
_cell.angle_beta   90.00
_cell.angle_gamma   90.00
#
_symmetry.space_group_name_H-M   'P 1'
#
loop_
_entity.id
_entity.type
_entity.pdbx_description
1 polymer ?
#
loop_
_entity_poly.entity_id
_entity_poly.type
_entity_poly.pdbx_seq_one_letter_code
_entity_poly.pdbx_strand_id
1 'polypeptide(L)'
;MTVERPALSLGQRISTVLWFLLGVGFLLSVPILIAFNLWVPLAVLVVAALVALPVAAVWRLLRDRKTGRPFVKRWLAVGVALAFLLTIAAAAPVYYLSALVVSRPLVAPQVTLSNGHKTIIFQGMAHVGSESFYKAVIYDLERALADGYVAYYEGVRPDPAGDAWFSKLMANGGDLNTQYQKLGKVCGLSFQGQYFQLLAQDIREHPERHVAADVSTLDLKREYDRLVASDKAFADKVAKAAEDKKDEAKSADLAGGFLNWSQDGDPKHQALGGILCRGLMDIALAPRANKPGDDLDPLILHYRNRVLVDRILADPRPRIYVNYGFDHFAGMFELLKRADPNWKIVSVKWMRVIESPEELHGQL
;
A
#
# COMPACT_ATOMS: atom_id res chain seq x y z
N MET A 1 61.95 -24.42 16.50
CA MET A 1 60.62 -25.06 16.56
C MET A 1 59.60 -24.10 15.96
N THR A 2 59.30 -24.25 14.67
CA THR A 2 58.24 -23.51 13.99
C THR A 2 56.91 -24.16 14.35
N VAL A 3 56.11 -23.46 15.15
CA VAL A 3 54.74 -23.86 15.45
C VAL A 3 53.93 -23.68 14.16
N GLU A 4 53.68 -24.77 13.43
CA GLU A 4 52.69 -24.79 12.36
C GLU A 4 51.34 -24.41 12.96
N ARG A 5 50.83 -23.22 12.60
CA ARG A 5 49.47 -22.85 12.95
C ARG A 5 48.53 -23.73 12.13
N PRO A 6 47.58 -24.46 12.74
CA PRO A 6 46.65 -25.29 12.00
C PRO A 6 45.81 -24.40 11.08
N ALA A 7 46.03 -24.51 9.77
CA ALA A 7 45.25 -23.80 8.78
C ALA A 7 43.85 -24.41 8.69
N LEU A 8 42.81 -23.62 8.93
CA LEU A 8 41.41 -24.06 8.75
C LEU A 8 41.20 -24.54 7.30
N SER A 9 40.55 -25.69 7.14
CA SER A 9 40.15 -26.19 5.83
C SER A 9 39.09 -25.28 5.19
N LEU A 10 38.97 -25.30 3.85
CA LEU A 10 37.97 -24.48 3.15
C LEU A 10 36.55 -24.71 3.69
N GLY A 11 36.19 -25.97 3.98
CA GLY A 11 34.89 -26.31 4.57
C GLY A 11 34.68 -25.73 5.96
N GLN A 12 35.72 -25.69 6.80
CA GLN A 12 35.67 -25.04 8.11
C GLN A 12 35.51 -23.53 7.98
N ARG A 13 36.22 -22.90 7.03
CA ARG A 13 36.09 -21.45 6.77
C ARG A 13 34.68 -21.08 6.34
N ILE A 14 34.11 -21.80 5.37
CA ILE A 14 32.74 -21.59 4.90
C ILE A 14 31.74 -21.79 6.04
N SER A 15 31.89 -22.87 6.81
CA SER A 15 31.01 -23.14 7.96
C SER A 15 31.07 -22.02 9.00
N THR A 16 32.25 -21.50 9.31
CA THR A 16 32.40 -20.38 10.27
C THR A 16 31.72 -19.12 9.77
N VAL A 17 31.87 -18.78 8.48
CA VAL A 17 31.20 -17.62 7.88
C VAL A 17 29.69 -17.78 7.92
N LEU A 18 29.15 -18.96 7.58
CA LEU A 18 27.71 -19.21 7.64
C LEU A 18 27.16 -19.06 9.07
N TRP A 19 27.85 -19.62 10.06
CA TRP A 19 27.43 -19.47 11.47
C TRP A 19 27.50 -18.02 11.94
N PHE A 20 28.51 -17.27 11.52
CA PHE A 20 28.62 -15.85 11.81
C PHE A 20 27.43 -15.07 11.20
N LEU A 21 27.13 -15.29 9.92
CA LEU A 21 26.02 -14.63 9.25
C LEU A 21 24.66 -14.99 9.87
N LEU A 22 24.44 -16.26 10.21
CA LEU A 22 23.23 -16.69 10.91
C LEU A 22 23.12 -16.06 12.30
N GLY A 23 24.23 -15.96 13.03
CA GLY A 23 24.28 -15.30 14.33
C GLY A 23 23.95 -13.82 14.24
N VAL A 24 24.56 -13.10 13.29
CA VAL A 24 24.25 -11.68 13.03
C VAL A 24 22.78 -11.51 12.63
N GLY A 25 22.28 -12.31 11.69
CA GLY A 25 20.88 -12.25 11.26
C GLY A 25 19.90 -12.52 12.40
N PHE A 26 20.19 -13.49 13.27
CA PHE A 26 19.43 -13.75 14.49
C PHE A 26 19.41 -12.53 15.41
N LEU A 27 20.57 -11.95 15.72
CA LEU A 27 20.67 -10.79 16.61
C LEU A 27 19.92 -9.57 16.09
N LEU A 28 19.92 -9.35 14.77
CA LEU A 28 19.15 -8.28 14.14
C LEU A 28 17.64 -8.55 14.19
N SER A 29 17.23 -9.82 14.08
CA SER A 29 15.81 -10.22 14.02
C SER A 29 15.12 -10.24 15.39
N VAL A 30 15.85 -10.54 16.46
CA VAL A 30 15.28 -10.65 17.82
C VAL A 30 14.55 -9.37 18.28
N PRO A 31 15.10 -8.15 18.12
CA PRO A 31 14.40 -6.91 18.45
C PRO A 31 13.03 -6.77 17.78
N ILE A 32 12.89 -7.22 16.52
CA ILE A 32 11.60 -7.18 15.80
C ILE A 32 10.60 -8.12 16.46
N LEU A 33 10.99 -9.35 16.77
CA LEU A 33 10.09 -10.31 17.42
C LEU A 33 9.68 -9.85 18.82
N ILE A 34 10.61 -9.26 19.58
CA ILE A 34 10.30 -8.67 20.90
C ILE A 34 9.31 -7.50 20.74
N ALA A 35 9.48 -6.67 19.71
CA ALA A 35 8.57 -5.56 19.42
C ALA A 35 7.16 -6.03 19.07
N PHE A 36 6.97 -7.25 18.56
CA PHE A 36 5.64 -7.84 18.42
C PHE A 36 5.07 -8.28 19.77
N ASN A 37 5.81 -9.12 20.48
CA ASN A 37 5.48 -9.60 21.82
C ASN A 37 6.69 -10.35 22.41
N LEU A 38 7.00 -10.11 23.68
CA LEU A 38 8.12 -10.75 24.39
C LEU A 38 8.07 -12.29 24.37
N TRP A 39 6.89 -12.89 24.23
CA TRP A 39 6.72 -14.35 24.16
C TRP A 39 7.01 -14.94 22.79
N VAL A 40 7.03 -14.14 21.72
CA VAL A 40 7.26 -14.62 20.35
C VAL A 40 8.66 -15.24 20.18
N PRO A 41 9.77 -14.60 20.62
CA PRO A 41 11.09 -15.25 20.60
C PRO A 41 11.10 -16.57 21.37
N LEU A 42 10.45 -16.63 22.55
CA LEU A 42 10.40 -17.85 23.36
C LEU A 42 9.64 -18.97 22.63
N ALA A 43 8.51 -18.66 22.02
CA ALA A 43 7.75 -19.61 21.21
C ALA A 43 8.58 -20.14 20.03
N VAL A 44 9.32 -19.26 19.34
CA VAL A 44 10.22 -19.66 18.24
C VAL A 44 11.33 -20.60 18.74
N LEU A 45 11.92 -20.34 19.91
CA LEU A 45 12.92 -21.24 20.52
C LEU A 45 12.34 -22.61 20.87
N VAL A 46 11.11 -22.66 21.40
CA VAL A 46 10.42 -23.92 21.70
C VAL A 46 10.15 -24.70 20.41
N VAL A 47 9.61 -24.05 19.38
CA VAL A 47 9.38 -24.67 18.07
C VAL A 47 10.69 -25.18 17.46
N ALA A 48 11.77 -24.40 17.52
CA ALA A 48 13.08 -24.81 17.04
C ALA A 48 13.60 -26.06 17.77
N ALA A 49 13.46 -26.11 19.10
CA ALA A 49 13.87 -27.25 19.91
C ALA A 49 13.06 -28.52 19.60
N LEU A 50 11.74 -28.38 19.42
CA LEU A 50 10.84 -29.49 19.07
C LEU A 50 11.12 -30.03 17.67
N VAL A 51 11.32 -29.16 16.67
CA VAL A 51 11.67 -29.56 15.30
C VAL A 51 13.09 -30.13 15.21
N ALA A 52 14.00 -29.69 16.08
CA ALA A 52 15.36 -30.23 16.12
C ALA A 52 15.42 -31.71 16.53
N LEU A 53 14.44 -32.21 17.31
CA LEU A 53 14.39 -33.61 17.76
C LEU A 53 14.31 -34.61 16.59
N PRO A 54 13.29 -34.55 15.69
CA PRO A 54 13.21 -35.45 14.56
C PRO A 54 14.37 -35.26 13.58
N VAL A 55 14.83 -34.02 13.35
CA VAL A 55 15.95 -33.74 12.45
C VAL A 55 17.25 -34.37 12.97
N ALA A 56 17.53 -34.23 14.28
CA ALA A 56 18.71 -34.85 14.90
C ALA A 56 18.62 -36.38 14.91
N ALA A 57 17.41 -36.94 15.09
CA ALA A 57 17.18 -38.38 15.06
C ALA A 57 17.43 -38.97 13.66
N VAL A 58 16.86 -38.36 12.62
CA VAL A 58 17.09 -38.75 11.21
C VAL A 58 18.56 -38.64 10.84
N TRP A 59 19.22 -37.54 11.22
CA TRP A 59 20.64 -37.37 10.95
C TRP A 59 21.48 -38.45 11.65
N ARG A 60 21.15 -38.78 12.90
CA ARG A 60 21.82 -39.87 13.63
C ARG A 60 21.68 -41.21 12.90
N LEU A 61 20.48 -41.51 12.40
CA LEU A 61 20.21 -42.75 11.66
C LEU A 61 20.97 -42.85 10.34
N LEU A 62 21.07 -41.73 9.59
CA LEU A 62 21.63 -41.71 8.23
C LEU A 62 23.15 -41.53 8.16
N ARG A 63 23.75 -40.72 9.04
CA ARG A 63 25.16 -40.30 8.91
C ARG A 63 26.07 -40.72 10.07
N ASP A 64 25.51 -40.99 11.25
CA ASP A 64 26.29 -41.03 12.50
C ASP A 64 26.48 -42.42 13.09
N ARG A 65 26.23 -43.48 12.32
CA ARG A 65 26.46 -44.87 12.78
C ARG A 65 27.91 -45.14 13.20
N LYS A 66 28.89 -44.28 12.86
CA LYS A 66 30.34 -44.51 13.08
C LYS A 66 31.09 -43.43 13.86
N THR A 67 30.48 -42.27 14.17
CA THR A 67 31.21 -41.06 14.63
C THR A 67 31.12 -40.79 16.13
N GLY A 68 30.36 -41.59 16.90
CA GLY A 68 30.35 -41.55 18.37
C GLY A 68 29.87 -40.24 19.03
N ARG A 69 29.32 -39.28 18.26
CA ARG A 69 28.87 -38.01 18.82
C ARG A 69 27.59 -38.19 19.64
N PRO A 70 27.49 -37.60 20.85
CA PRO A 70 26.30 -37.73 21.68
C PRO A 70 25.10 -37.03 21.02
N PHE A 71 23.93 -37.65 21.09
CA PHE A 71 22.68 -37.15 20.49
C PHE A 71 22.39 -35.71 20.92
N VAL A 72 22.57 -35.42 22.22
CA VAL A 72 22.32 -34.10 22.81
C VAL A 72 23.14 -33.00 22.14
N LYS A 73 24.45 -33.21 21.89
CA LYS A 73 25.27 -32.19 21.21
C LYS A 73 24.78 -31.91 19.79
N ARG A 74 24.28 -32.91 19.08
CA ARG A 74 23.72 -32.73 17.74
C ARG A 74 22.37 -32.06 17.77
N TRP A 75 21.49 -32.49 18.68
CA TRP A 75 20.20 -31.86 18.89
C TRP A 75 20.36 -30.37 19.24
N LEU A 76 21.29 -30.02 20.14
CA LEU A 76 21.59 -28.62 20.46
C LEU A 76 22.10 -27.84 19.24
N ALA A 77 23.06 -28.39 18.48
CA ALA A 77 23.59 -27.70 17.30
C ALA A 77 22.51 -27.46 16.22
N VAL A 78 21.65 -28.46 15.97
CA VAL A 78 20.50 -28.32 15.06
C VAL A 78 19.47 -27.35 15.62
N GLY A 79 19.20 -27.40 16.92
CA GLY A 79 18.27 -26.49 17.61
C GLY A 79 18.70 -25.04 17.53
N VAL A 80 19.99 -24.74 17.74
CA VAL A 80 20.53 -23.38 17.57
C VAL A 80 20.44 -22.94 16.12
N ALA A 81 20.79 -23.80 15.15
CA ALA A 81 20.66 -23.47 13.74
C ALA A 81 19.21 -23.15 13.34
N LEU A 82 18.26 -23.98 13.80
CA LEU A 82 16.84 -23.79 13.55
C LEU A 82 16.31 -22.53 14.25
N ALA A 83 16.74 -22.25 15.48
CA ALA A 83 16.38 -21.03 16.19
C ALA A 83 16.82 -19.77 15.43
N PHE A 84 18.04 -19.78 14.88
CA PHE A 84 18.53 -18.68 14.07
C PHE A 84 17.71 -18.53 12.80
N LEU A 85 17.51 -19.61 12.05
CA LEU A 85 16.75 -19.59 10.80
C LEU A 85 15.29 -19.18 10.99
N LEU A 86 14.61 -19.70 12.00
CA LEU A 86 13.20 -19.39 12.26
C LEU A 86 13.00 -17.96 12.73
N THR A 87 13.90 -17.44 13.59
CA THR A 87 13.86 -16.02 14.00
C THR A 87 14.06 -15.10 12.81
N ILE A 88 15.06 -15.40 11.95
CA ILE A 88 15.29 -14.65 10.71
C ILE A 88 14.06 -14.71 9.80
N ALA A 89 13.51 -15.90 9.58
CA ALA A 89 12.34 -16.09 8.73
C ALA A 89 11.10 -15.35 9.25
N ALA A 90 10.90 -15.30 10.58
CA ALA A 90 9.79 -14.58 11.19
C ALA A 90 9.94 -13.05 11.08
N ALA A 91 11.15 -12.51 11.15
CA ALA A 91 11.42 -11.09 10.99
C ALA A 91 11.52 -10.64 9.52
N ALA A 92 11.82 -11.56 8.60
CA ALA A 92 12.06 -11.26 7.19
C ALA A 92 10.92 -10.48 6.51
N PRO A 93 9.61 -10.75 6.73
CA PRO A 93 8.55 -9.97 6.13
C PRO A 93 8.60 -8.48 6.49
N VAL A 94 8.95 -8.14 7.75
CA VAL A 94 9.07 -6.75 8.20
C VAL A 94 10.21 -6.05 7.45
N TYR A 95 11.38 -6.67 7.40
CA TYR A 95 12.52 -6.12 6.67
C TYR A 95 12.25 -5.98 5.18
N TYR A 96 11.62 -7.00 4.58
CA TYR A 96 11.26 -6.98 3.17
C TYR A 96 10.30 -5.84 2.84
N LEU A 97 9.21 -5.69 3.61
CA LEU A 97 8.23 -4.63 3.42
C LEU A 97 8.83 -3.24 3.66
N SER A 98 9.69 -3.10 4.67
CA SER A 98 10.43 -1.85 4.89
C SER A 98 11.37 -1.51 3.73
N ALA A 99 12.11 -2.49 3.21
CA ALA A 99 13.02 -2.29 2.10
C ALA A 99 12.28 -2.01 0.79
N LEU A 100 11.09 -2.59 0.62
CA LEU A 100 10.24 -2.37 -0.55
C LEU A 100 9.86 -0.89 -0.68
N VAL A 101 9.35 -0.28 0.40
CA VAL A 101 8.94 1.14 0.42
C VAL A 101 10.10 2.07 0.06
N VAL A 102 11.33 1.75 0.50
CA VAL A 102 12.52 2.56 0.18
C VAL A 102 12.98 2.36 -1.27
N SER A 103 13.01 1.11 -1.72
CA SER A 103 13.64 0.76 -3.01
C SER A 103 12.70 0.91 -4.20
N ARG A 104 11.38 0.83 -3.99
CA ARG A 104 10.35 0.89 -5.03
C ARG A 104 9.09 1.62 -4.51
N PRO A 105 9.22 2.88 -4.07
CA PRO A 105 8.11 3.61 -3.48
C PRO A 105 6.94 3.73 -4.45
N LEU A 106 5.72 3.62 -3.94
CA LEU A 106 4.51 4.01 -4.64
C LEU A 106 4.64 5.46 -5.06
N VAL A 107 4.54 5.71 -6.35
CA VAL A 107 4.59 7.05 -6.93
C VAL A 107 3.30 7.35 -7.67
N ALA A 108 2.84 8.59 -7.54
CA ALA A 108 1.75 9.13 -8.32
C ALA A 108 2.30 10.11 -9.38
N PRO A 109 1.79 10.06 -10.62
CA PRO A 109 2.21 10.98 -11.65
C PRO A 109 1.48 12.33 -11.50
N GLN A 110 2.19 13.41 -11.79
CA GLN A 110 1.60 14.67 -12.20
C GLN A 110 1.94 14.87 -13.68
N VAL A 111 0.92 14.95 -14.53
CA VAL A 111 1.09 14.96 -15.99
C VAL A 111 0.52 16.25 -16.55
N THR A 112 1.34 17.00 -17.27
CA THR A 112 0.86 18.12 -18.08
C THR A 112 0.49 17.61 -19.45
N LEU A 113 -0.76 17.81 -19.85
CA LEU A 113 -1.30 17.50 -21.16
C LEU A 113 -1.61 18.80 -21.91
N SER A 114 -1.45 18.81 -23.23
CA SER A 114 -1.95 19.90 -24.08
C SER A 114 -2.35 19.41 -25.46
N ASN A 115 -3.38 20.03 -26.04
CA ASN A 115 -3.74 19.90 -27.46
C ASN A 115 -3.44 21.17 -28.27
N GLY A 116 -2.69 22.13 -27.71
CA GLY A 116 -2.40 23.44 -28.31
C GLY A 116 -3.42 24.54 -27.98
N HIS A 117 -4.65 24.18 -27.62
CA HIS A 117 -5.70 25.13 -27.22
C HIS A 117 -5.99 25.09 -25.72
N LYS A 118 -5.96 23.90 -25.12
CA LYS A 118 -6.22 23.63 -23.70
C LYS A 118 -5.01 22.94 -23.09
N THR A 119 -4.75 23.23 -21.82
CA THR A 119 -3.73 22.62 -21.00
C THR A 119 -4.38 22.02 -19.75
N ILE A 120 -4.07 20.77 -19.48
CA ILE A 120 -4.54 20.05 -18.30
C ILE A 120 -3.33 19.65 -17.47
N ILE A 121 -3.34 19.92 -16.17
CA ILE A 121 -2.43 19.28 -15.23
C ILE A 121 -3.22 18.20 -14.52
N PHE A 122 -2.91 16.93 -14.77
CA PHE A 122 -3.46 15.82 -14.04
C PHE A 122 -2.58 15.51 -12.84
N GLN A 123 -3.08 15.72 -11.64
CA GLN A 123 -2.47 15.34 -10.38
C GLN A 123 -3.03 13.99 -9.95
N GLY A 124 -2.22 12.94 -10.06
CA GLY A 124 -2.54 11.61 -9.54
C GLY A 124 -2.62 11.64 -8.01
N MET A 125 -3.74 11.17 -7.48
CA MET A 125 -4.04 11.18 -6.05
C MET A 125 -4.08 9.77 -5.50
N ALA A 126 -3.76 9.65 -4.21
CA ALA A 126 -4.14 8.52 -3.38
C ALA A 126 -4.91 9.07 -2.17
N HIS A 127 -5.91 8.33 -1.68
CA HIS A 127 -6.70 8.78 -0.53
C HIS A 127 -5.88 8.83 0.77
N VAL A 128 -4.86 7.97 0.88
CA VAL A 128 -3.92 7.93 2.01
C VAL A 128 -2.49 7.95 1.47
N GLY A 129 -1.65 8.82 2.02
CA GLY A 129 -0.28 9.06 1.56
C GLY A 129 0.57 9.82 2.59
N SER A 130 1.84 10.06 2.30
CA SER A 130 2.75 10.78 3.19
C SER A 130 2.34 12.25 3.32
N GLU A 131 2.71 12.87 4.42
CA GLU A 131 2.49 14.30 4.62
C GLU A 131 3.25 15.14 3.56
N SER A 132 4.49 14.76 3.23
CA SER A 132 5.30 15.37 2.17
C SER A 132 4.57 15.35 0.81
N PHE A 133 3.90 14.25 0.48
CA PHE A 133 3.09 14.11 -0.73
C PHE A 133 1.97 15.14 -0.77
N TYR A 134 1.15 15.23 0.28
CA TYR A 134 0.03 16.17 0.28
C TYR A 134 0.48 17.63 0.37
N LYS A 135 1.58 17.93 1.08
CA LYS A 135 2.18 19.27 1.05
C LYS A 135 2.57 19.67 -0.36
N ALA A 136 3.21 18.78 -1.13
CA ALA A 136 3.56 19.03 -2.52
C ALA A 136 2.30 19.20 -3.40
N VAL A 137 1.28 18.36 -3.22
CA VAL A 137 0.00 18.45 -3.95
C VAL A 137 -0.68 19.80 -3.72
N ILE A 138 -0.82 20.21 -2.45
CA ILE A 138 -1.47 21.48 -2.11
C ILE A 138 -0.65 22.66 -2.64
N TYR A 139 0.67 22.64 -2.49
CA TYR A 139 1.53 23.68 -3.03
C TYR A 139 1.41 23.83 -4.55
N ASP A 140 1.47 22.71 -5.29
CA ASP A 140 1.33 22.71 -6.75
C ASP A 140 -0.07 23.18 -7.18
N LEU A 141 -1.12 22.81 -6.43
CA LEU A 141 -2.50 23.23 -6.67
C LEU A 141 -2.71 24.72 -6.41
N GLU A 142 -2.24 25.25 -5.27
CA GLU A 142 -2.28 26.69 -4.97
C GLU A 142 -1.54 27.50 -6.05
N ARG A 143 -0.37 27.01 -6.48
CA ARG A 143 0.38 27.62 -7.58
C ARG A 143 -0.43 27.61 -8.88
N ALA A 144 -1.08 26.50 -9.22
CA ALA A 144 -1.91 26.41 -10.41
C ALA A 144 -3.13 27.35 -10.35
N LEU A 145 -3.79 27.44 -9.20
CA LEU A 145 -4.89 28.40 -8.98
C LEU A 145 -4.41 29.84 -9.18
N ALA A 146 -3.24 30.19 -8.64
CA ALA A 146 -2.62 31.50 -8.86
C ALA A 146 -2.26 31.76 -10.35
N ASP A 147 -1.91 30.72 -11.09
CA ASP A 147 -1.65 30.77 -12.54
C ASP A 147 -2.92 30.72 -13.41
N GLY A 148 -4.10 30.82 -12.79
CA GLY A 148 -5.41 30.93 -13.47
C GLY A 148 -6.01 29.59 -13.90
N TYR A 149 -5.59 28.47 -13.32
CA TYR A 149 -6.24 27.18 -13.52
C TYR A 149 -7.56 27.11 -12.74
N VAL A 150 -8.55 26.38 -13.29
CA VAL A 150 -9.66 25.86 -12.49
C VAL A 150 -9.28 24.49 -11.94
N ALA A 151 -9.54 24.25 -10.66
CA ALA A 151 -9.30 22.97 -10.01
C ALA A 151 -10.54 22.05 -10.11
N TYR A 152 -10.32 20.86 -10.63
CA TYR A 152 -11.28 19.77 -10.72
C TYR A 152 -10.98 18.76 -9.62
N TYR A 153 -11.99 18.41 -8.83
CA TYR A 153 -11.85 17.48 -7.71
C TYR A 153 -12.62 16.19 -7.99
N GLU A 154 -11.96 15.07 -7.71
CA GLU A 154 -12.63 13.78 -7.50
C GLU A 154 -13.36 13.79 -6.16
N GLY A 155 -14.58 13.28 -6.15
CA GLY A 155 -15.42 13.26 -4.96
C GLY A 155 -16.86 12.98 -5.34
N VAL A 156 -17.26 11.71 -5.16
CA VAL A 156 -18.63 11.27 -5.41
C VAL A 156 -19.58 12.12 -4.58
N ARG A 157 -20.45 12.86 -5.25
CA ARG A 157 -21.36 13.81 -4.59
C ARG A 157 -22.52 13.06 -3.92
N PRO A 158 -22.89 13.40 -2.68
CA PRO A 158 -24.01 12.76 -2.02
C PRO A 158 -25.32 13.05 -2.75
N ASP A 159 -26.17 12.03 -2.84
CA ASP A 159 -27.55 12.09 -3.31
C ASP A 159 -28.37 11.11 -2.47
N PRO A 160 -29.40 11.57 -1.73
CA PRO A 160 -30.17 10.70 -0.82
C PRO A 160 -30.72 9.44 -1.48
N ALA A 161 -30.99 9.45 -2.79
CA ALA A 161 -31.50 8.29 -3.52
C ALA A 161 -30.42 7.22 -3.84
N GLY A 162 -29.13 7.57 -3.75
CA GLY A 162 -28.00 6.69 -4.01
C GLY A 162 -27.13 6.38 -2.78
N ASP A 163 -27.18 7.21 -1.74
CA ASP A 163 -26.22 7.18 -0.62
C ASP A 163 -26.19 5.84 0.14
N ALA A 164 -27.36 5.28 0.47
CA ALA A 164 -27.45 4.01 1.19
C ALA A 164 -26.88 2.84 0.37
N TRP A 165 -27.13 2.85 -0.94
CA TRP A 165 -26.55 1.85 -1.85
C TRP A 165 -25.04 2.01 -1.96
N PHE A 166 -24.56 3.24 -2.12
CA PHE A 166 -23.13 3.53 -2.25
C PHE A 166 -22.35 3.14 -0.99
N SER A 167 -22.84 3.53 0.19
CA SER A 167 -22.23 3.13 1.47
C SER A 167 -22.15 1.61 1.62
N LYS A 168 -23.22 0.89 1.25
CA LYS A 168 -23.23 -0.59 1.29
C LYS A 168 -22.22 -1.20 0.33
N LEU A 169 -22.16 -0.71 -0.92
CA LEU A 169 -21.28 -1.27 -1.95
C LEU A 169 -19.79 -0.95 -1.67
N MET A 170 -19.49 0.31 -1.38
CA MET A 170 -18.12 0.83 -1.31
C MET A 170 -17.50 0.76 0.08
N ALA A 171 -18.32 0.88 1.14
CA ALA A 171 -17.85 1.01 2.51
C ALA A 171 -18.44 -0.07 3.45
N ASN A 172 -19.06 -1.12 2.91
CA ASN A 172 -19.74 -2.18 3.67
C ASN A 172 -20.76 -1.63 4.69
N GLY A 173 -21.46 -0.55 4.34
CA GLY A 173 -22.43 0.15 5.18
C GLY A 173 -21.83 1.18 6.14
N GLY A 174 -20.51 1.41 6.09
CA GLY A 174 -19.82 2.45 6.84
C GLY A 174 -19.60 3.76 6.07
N ASP A 175 -18.77 4.62 6.64
CA ASP A 175 -18.29 5.85 6.02
C ASP A 175 -16.86 5.67 5.48
N LEU A 176 -16.68 5.95 4.19
CA LEU A 176 -15.41 5.72 3.48
C LEU A 176 -14.31 6.66 3.98
N ASN A 177 -14.65 7.91 4.30
CA ASN A 177 -13.69 8.88 4.82
C ASN A 177 -13.13 8.44 6.18
N THR A 178 -14.00 7.95 7.07
CA THR A 178 -13.61 7.39 8.37
C THR A 178 -12.70 6.17 8.20
N GLN A 179 -12.94 5.31 7.21
CA GLN A 179 -12.05 4.18 6.90
C GLN A 179 -10.66 4.65 6.46
N TYR A 180 -10.57 5.64 5.57
CA TYR A 180 -9.29 6.19 5.14
C TYR A 180 -8.55 6.93 6.26
N GLN A 181 -9.25 7.64 7.13
CA GLN A 181 -8.63 8.27 8.31
C GLN A 181 -8.04 7.22 9.26
N LYS A 182 -8.77 6.14 9.52
CA LYS A 182 -8.27 5.02 10.32
C LYS A 182 -7.05 4.39 9.66
N LEU A 183 -7.10 4.14 8.35
CA LEU A 183 -5.97 3.60 7.59
C LEU A 183 -4.75 4.53 7.71
N GLY A 184 -4.91 5.83 7.46
CA GLY A 184 -3.84 6.82 7.64
C GLY A 184 -3.18 6.71 9.02
N LYS A 185 -3.98 6.69 10.09
CA LYS A 185 -3.48 6.54 11.47
C LYS A 185 -2.66 5.27 11.68
N VAL A 186 -3.13 4.10 11.21
CA VAL A 186 -2.39 2.82 11.32
C VAL A 186 -1.04 2.92 10.64
N CYS A 187 -1.05 3.47 9.45
CA CYS A 187 0.09 3.42 8.56
C CYS A 187 1.08 4.54 8.86
N GLY A 188 0.79 5.43 9.82
CA GLY A 188 1.55 6.66 10.05
C GLY A 188 1.56 7.57 8.82
N LEU A 189 0.43 7.61 8.11
CA LEU A 189 0.20 8.38 6.89
C LEU A 189 -0.95 9.36 7.13
N SER A 190 -1.14 10.26 6.17
CA SER A 190 -2.20 11.26 6.20
C SER A 190 -3.37 10.86 5.31
N PHE A 191 -4.57 11.32 5.67
CA PHE A 191 -5.75 11.25 4.80
C PHE A 191 -5.86 12.55 3.99
N GLN A 192 -6.10 12.44 2.68
CA GLN A 192 -6.15 13.60 1.78
C GLN A 192 -7.06 14.74 2.27
N GLY A 193 -8.20 14.40 2.90
CA GLY A 193 -9.19 15.40 3.31
C GLY A 193 -8.65 16.41 4.33
N GLN A 194 -7.64 16.04 5.12
CA GLN A 194 -7.02 16.94 6.10
C GLN A 194 -6.26 18.09 5.43
N TYR A 195 -5.69 17.85 4.25
CA TYR A 195 -4.90 18.85 3.51
C TYR A 195 -5.78 19.71 2.60
N PHE A 196 -6.81 19.13 1.97
CA PHE A 196 -7.73 19.91 1.13
C PHE A 196 -8.60 20.88 1.95
N GLN A 197 -8.73 20.69 3.27
CA GLN A 197 -9.34 21.68 4.16
C GLN A 197 -8.59 23.02 4.18
N LEU A 198 -7.28 23.03 3.87
CA LEU A 198 -6.50 24.26 3.76
C LEU A 198 -7.03 25.18 2.63
N LEU A 199 -7.66 24.59 1.62
CA LEU A 199 -8.29 25.33 0.51
C LEU A 199 -9.71 25.78 0.82
N ALA A 200 -10.26 25.47 2.00
CA ALA A 200 -11.66 25.78 2.31
C ALA A 200 -11.97 27.28 2.28
N GLN A 201 -10.99 28.14 2.57
CA GLN A 201 -11.16 29.58 2.44
C GLN A 201 -11.21 30.01 0.97
N ASP A 202 -10.24 29.58 0.14
CA ASP A 202 -10.22 29.90 -1.30
C ASP A 202 -11.49 29.38 -2.00
N ILE A 203 -11.98 28.19 -1.63
CA ILE A 203 -13.25 27.64 -2.13
C ILE A 203 -14.44 28.56 -1.82
N ARG A 204 -14.48 29.20 -0.64
CA ARG A 204 -15.56 30.11 -0.26
C ARG A 204 -15.46 31.46 -0.98
N GLU A 205 -14.24 31.97 -1.14
CA GLU A 205 -13.98 33.28 -1.74
C GLU A 205 -14.06 33.22 -3.28
N HIS A 206 -13.71 32.07 -3.86
CA HIS A 206 -13.55 31.87 -5.30
C HIS A 206 -14.15 30.54 -5.80
N PRO A 207 -15.44 30.25 -5.51
CA PRO A 207 -16.06 28.97 -5.82
C PRO A 207 -16.02 28.62 -7.31
N GLU A 208 -15.95 29.60 -8.21
CA GLU A 208 -15.83 29.41 -9.65
C GLU A 208 -14.54 28.70 -10.08
N ARG A 209 -13.49 28.76 -9.25
CA ARG A 209 -12.21 28.07 -9.47
C ARG A 209 -12.22 26.64 -8.97
N HIS A 210 -13.26 26.20 -8.25
CA HIS A 210 -13.33 24.87 -7.65
C HIS A 210 -14.52 24.07 -8.15
N VAL A 211 -14.25 23.05 -8.96
CA VAL A 211 -15.27 22.24 -9.61
C VAL A 211 -15.27 20.84 -9.03
N ALA A 212 -16.37 20.45 -8.38
CA ALA A 212 -16.69 19.05 -8.14
C ALA A 212 -17.01 18.39 -9.49
N ALA A 213 -16.00 17.76 -10.09
CA ALA A 213 -16.04 17.30 -11.48
C ALA A 213 -16.70 15.93 -11.62
N ASP A 214 -16.86 15.23 -10.50
CA ASP A 214 -17.27 13.84 -10.42
C ASP A 214 -18.80 13.64 -10.41
N VAL A 215 -19.18 12.36 -10.46
CA VAL A 215 -20.56 11.87 -10.44
C VAL A 215 -21.20 11.93 -9.05
N SER A 216 -22.53 11.79 -8.99
CA SER A 216 -23.23 11.58 -7.72
C SER A 216 -23.31 10.09 -7.32
N THR A 217 -23.67 9.81 -6.07
CA THR A 217 -23.97 8.44 -5.62
C THR A 217 -25.15 7.83 -6.41
N LEU A 218 -26.13 8.65 -6.81
CA LEU A 218 -27.25 8.24 -7.65
C LEU A 218 -26.82 7.91 -9.08
N ASP A 219 -25.92 8.70 -9.67
CA ASP A 219 -25.38 8.44 -11.01
C ASP A 219 -24.63 7.11 -11.05
N LEU A 220 -23.80 6.83 -10.03
CA LEU A 220 -23.13 5.54 -9.88
C LEU A 220 -24.13 4.39 -9.74
N LYS A 221 -25.19 4.57 -8.95
CA LYS A 221 -26.22 3.55 -8.80
C LYS A 221 -26.87 3.23 -10.15
N ARG A 222 -27.25 4.25 -10.90
CA ARG A 222 -27.87 4.08 -12.23
C ARG A 222 -26.95 3.38 -13.21
N GLU A 223 -25.68 3.77 -13.25
CA GLU A 223 -24.70 3.09 -14.11
C GLU A 223 -24.46 1.64 -13.67
N TYR A 224 -24.41 1.37 -12.37
CA TYR A 224 -24.32 0.01 -11.85
C TYR A 224 -25.51 -0.84 -12.29
N ASP A 225 -26.73 -0.34 -12.09
CA ASP A 225 -27.96 -1.04 -12.49
C ASP A 225 -27.98 -1.29 -14.01
N ARG A 226 -27.54 -0.32 -14.81
CA ARG A 226 -27.39 -0.46 -16.26
C ARG A 226 -26.36 -1.54 -16.61
N LEU A 227 -25.19 -1.54 -15.97
CA LEU A 227 -24.12 -2.52 -16.22
C LEU A 227 -24.57 -3.93 -15.83
N VAL A 228 -25.21 -4.11 -14.68
CA VAL A 228 -25.76 -5.42 -14.28
C VAL A 228 -26.80 -5.92 -15.28
N ALA A 229 -27.64 -5.03 -15.82
CA ALA A 229 -28.65 -5.41 -16.80
C ALA A 229 -28.10 -5.69 -18.21
N SER A 230 -27.01 -5.03 -18.61
CA SER A 230 -26.51 -5.05 -20.00
C SER A 230 -25.19 -5.79 -20.22
N ASP A 231 -24.42 -6.04 -19.16
CA ASP A 231 -23.14 -6.73 -19.18
C ASP A 231 -23.17 -7.95 -18.25
N LYS A 232 -23.36 -9.12 -18.85
CA LYS A 232 -23.40 -10.38 -18.11
C LYS A 232 -22.09 -10.67 -17.37
N ALA A 233 -20.94 -10.32 -17.95
CA ALA A 233 -19.66 -10.59 -17.32
C ALA A 233 -19.47 -9.73 -16.07
N PHE A 234 -19.88 -8.46 -16.12
CA PHE A 234 -19.91 -7.59 -14.95
C PHE A 234 -20.89 -8.12 -13.89
N ALA A 235 -22.11 -8.49 -14.28
CA ALA A 235 -23.13 -9.03 -13.38
C ALA A 235 -22.63 -10.28 -12.63
N ASP A 236 -22.01 -11.23 -13.34
CA ASP A 236 -21.47 -12.45 -12.74
C ASP A 236 -20.33 -12.16 -11.75
N LYS A 237 -19.44 -11.20 -12.08
CA LYS A 237 -18.35 -10.77 -11.19
C LYS A 237 -18.86 -10.16 -9.88
N VAL A 238 -19.77 -9.19 -9.97
CA VAL A 238 -20.28 -8.50 -8.76
C VAL A 238 -21.15 -9.42 -7.90
N ALA A 239 -21.87 -10.37 -8.51
CA ALA A 239 -22.62 -11.39 -7.78
C ALA A 239 -21.66 -12.31 -7.00
N LYS A 240 -20.62 -12.81 -7.65
CA LYS A 240 -19.59 -13.64 -7.01
C LYS A 240 -18.89 -12.90 -5.87
N ALA A 241 -18.46 -11.66 -6.11
CA ALA A 241 -17.81 -10.84 -5.07
C ALA A 241 -18.73 -10.61 -3.85
N ALA A 242 -20.05 -10.50 -4.06
CA ALA A 242 -21.02 -10.39 -2.96
C ALA A 242 -21.21 -11.71 -2.19
N GLU A 243 -21.01 -12.86 -2.82
CA GLU A 243 -20.99 -14.17 -2.17
C GLU A 243 -19.70 -14.37 -1.36
N ASP A 244 -18.53 -14.09 -1.96
CA ASP A 244 -17.22 -14.24 -1.33
C ASP A 244 -17.12 -13.37 -0.05
N LYS A 245 -17.73 -12.17 -0.05
CA LYS A 245 -17.80 -11.28 1.13
C LYS A 245 -18.55 -11.88 2.33
N LYS A 246 -19.38 -12.91 2.15
CA LYS A 246 -20.09 -13.57 3.26
C LYS A 246 -19.21 -14.59 3.99
N ASP A 247 -18.19 -15.13 3.33
CA ASP A 247 -17.27 -16.13 3.90
C ASP A 247 -16.01 -15.51 4.55
N GLU A 248 -15.75 -14.21 4.31
CA GLU A 248 -14.62 -13.44 4.86
C GLU A 248 -14.70 -13.12 6.37
N ALA A 249 -15.72 -13.62 7.08
CA ALA A 249 -15.88 -13.38 8.52
C ALA A 249 -14.64 -13.78 9.37
N LYS A 250 -13.83 -14.75 8.91
CA LYS A 250 -12.61 -15.18 9.62
C LYS A 250 -11.38 -14.31 9.33
N SER A 251 -11.26 -13.73 8.15
CA SER A 251 -10.15 -12.82 7.80
C SER A 251 -10.38 -11.43 8.38
N ALA A 252 -11.65 -11.00 8.49
CA ALA A 252 -12.04 -9.76 9.16
C ALA A 252 -11.62 -9.74 10.65
N ASP A 253 -11.72 -10.86 11.36
CA ASP A 253 -11.28 -10.97 12.75
C ASP A 253 -9.76 -10.85 12.91
N LEU A 254 -8.98 -11.43 11.99
CA LEU A 254 -7.51 -11.31 11.99
C LEU A 254 -7.06 -9.88 11.63
N ALA A 255 -7.71 -9.26 10.65
CA ALA A 255 -7.44 -7.88 10.26
C ALA A 255 -7.85 -6.89 11.36
N GLY A 256 -8.99 -7.11 12.01
CA GLY A 256 -9.44 -6.35 13.18
C GLY A 256 -8.52 -6.50 14.39
N GLY A 257 -8.03 -7.72 14.64
CA GLY A 257 -7.03 -8.00 15.67
C GLY A 257 -5.70 -7.27 15.42
N PHE A 258 -5.22 -7.28 14.17
CA PHE A 258 -4.03 -6.52 13.77
C PHE A 258 -4.25 -5.00 13.90
N LEU A 259 -5.42 -4.51 13.48
CA LEU A 259 -5.78 -3.10 13.57
C LEU A 259 -5.74 -2.61 15.02
N ASN A 260 -6.36 -3.34 15.94
CA ASN A 260 -6.37 -3.00 17.36
C ASN A 260 -4.96 -3.06 17.96
N TRP A 261 -4.19 -4.11 17.66
CA TRP A 261 -2.79 -4.22 18.10
C TRP A 261 -1.93 -3.05 17.62
N SER A 262 -2.13 -2.62 16.38
CA SER A 262 -1.34 -1.55 15.77
C SER A 262 -1.81 -0.15 16.17
N GLN A 263 -3.11 0.14 16.25
CA GLN A 263 -3.62 1.49 16.54
C GLN A 263 -3.60 1.82 18.02
N ASP A 264 -4.01 0.86 18.86
CA ASP A 264 -4.21 1.06 20.30
C ASP A 264 -3.05 0.50 21.14
N GLY A 265 -2.01 -0.04 20.47
CA GLY A 265 -0.78 -0.48 21.10
C GLY A 265 0.14 0.67 21.53
N ASP A 266 1.25 0.31 22.17
CA ASP A 266 2.31 1.26 22.55
C ASP A 266 3.01 1.85 21.30
N PRO A 267 3.89 2.87 21.45
CA PRO A 267 4.57 3.48 20.31
C PRO A 267 5.37 2.49 19.45
N LYS A 268 5.85 1.37 20.01
CA LYS A 268 6.60 0.35 19.26
C LYS A 268 5.67 -0.47 18.37
N HIS A 269 4.50 -0.84 18.87
CA HIS A 269 3.47 -1.51 18.09
C HIS A 269 2.97 -0.62 16.94
N GLN A 270 2.75 0.67 17.22
CA GLN A 270 2.38 1.65 16.21
C GLN A 270 3.44 1.81 15.12
N ALA A 271 4.72 1.93 15.51
CA ALA A 271 5.82 2.03 14.56
C ALA A 271 5.92 0.79 13.64
N LEU A 272 5.84 -0.40 14.23
CA LEU A 272 5.94 -1.67 13.50
C LEU A 272 4.72 -1.92 12.59
N GLY A 273 3.53 -1.66 13.10
CA GLY A 273 2.29 -1.72 12.31
C GLY A 273 2.29 -0.72 11.16
N GLY A 274 2.85 0.48 11.38
CA GLY A 274 3.07 1.46 10.33
C GLY A 274 4.00 0.99 9.23
N ILE A 275 5.14 0.36 9.56
CA ILE A 275 6.07 -0.22 8.58
C ILE A 275 5.36 -1.30 7.73
N LEU A 276 4.68 -2.23 8.39
CA LEU A 276 3.95 -3.30 7.73
C LEU A 276 2.84 -2.76 6.82
N CYS A 277 2.02 -1.84 7.33
CA CYS A 277 0.93 -1.26 6.56
C CYS A 277 1.46 -0.57 5.31
N ARG A 278 2.47 0.30 5.43
CA ARG A 278 3.03 1.02 4.29
C ARG A 278 3.51 0.07 3.20
N GLY A 279 4.26 -0.98 3.55
CA GLY A 279 4.70 -1.97 2.57
C GLY A 279 3.56 -2.77 1.95
N LEU A 280 2.52 -3.12 2.71
CA LEU A 280 1.34 -3.80 2.17
C LEU A 280 0.55 -2.88 1.22
N MET A 281 0.40 -1.60 1.56
CA MET A 281 -0.22 -0.60 0.68
C MET A 281 0.59 -0.43 -0.60
N ASP A 282 1.92 -0.36 -0.50
CA ASP A 282 2.84 -0.28 -1.63
C ASP A 282 2.60 -1.46 -2.60
N ILE A 283 2.50 -2.69 -2.08
CA ILE A 283 2.21 -3.90 -2.88
C ILE A 283 0.80 -3.85 -3.50
N ALA A 284 -0.20 -3.40 -2.75
CA ALA A 284 -1.61 -3.43 -3.15
C ALA A 284 -1.92 -2.39 -4.23
N LEU A 285 -1.32 -1.20 -4.10
CA LEU A 285 -1.52 -0.03 -4.96
C LEU A 285 -0.49 0.07 -6.09
N ALA A 286 0.62 -0.68 -6.03
CA ALA A 286 1.61 -0.68 -7.11
C ALA A 286 0.96 -1.01 -8.46
N PRO A 287 1.18 -0.18 -9.50
CA PRO A 287 0.75 -0.49 -10.85
C PRO A 287 1.37 -1.81 -11.31
N ARG A 288 0.55 -2.81 -11.67
CA ARG A 288 1.04 -4.05 -12.30
C ARG A 288 0.53 -4.08 -13.73
N ALA A 289 1.46 -4.21 -14.69
CA ALA A 289 1.15 -4.25 -16.12
C ALA A 289 0.08 -5.29 -16.52
N ASN A 290 -0.13 -6.33 -15.68
CA ASN A 290 -1.09 -7.41 -15.89
C ASN A 290 -2.05 -7.59 -14.70
N LYS A 291 -2.31 -6.56 -13.88
CA LYS A 291 -3.35 -6.67 -12.83
C LYS A 291 -4.69 -6.88 -13.55
N PRO A 292 -5.45 -7.96 -13.29
CA PRO A 292 -6.84 -8.00 -13.69
C PRO A 292 -7.52 -6.77 -13.11
N GLY A 293 -8.29 -6.06 -13.93
CA GLY A 293 -9.07 -4.92 -13.44
C GLY A 293 -9.95 -5.34 -12.26
N ASP A 294 -10.17 -4.43 -11.31
CA ASP A 294 -11.12 -4.64 -10.22
C ASP A 294 -12.49 -4.99 -10.82
N ASP A 295 -13.28 -5.80 -10.10
CA ASP A 295 -14.62 -6.16 -10.52
C ASP A 295 -15.50 -4.92 -10.72
N LEU A 296 -15.18 -3.82 -10.03
CA LEU A 296 -15.86 -2.53 -10.15
C LEU A 296 -15.23 -1.54 -11.14
N ASP A 297 -14.14 -1.87 -11.84
CA ASP A 297 -13.48 -0.96 -12.78
C ASP A 297 -14.41 -0.34 -13.85
N PRO A 298 -15.36 -1.09 -14.45
CA PRO A 298 -16.33 -0.50 -15.39
C PRO A 298 -17.13 0.66 -14.81
N LEU A 299 -17.38 0.63 -13.50
CA LEU A 299 -18.11 1.65 -12.77
C LEU A 299 -17.18 2.74 -12.20
N ILE A 300 -16.13 2.35 -11.49
CA ILE A 300 -15.27 3.26 -10.72
C ILE A 300 -14.24 3.97 -11.60
N LEU A 301 -13.70 3.29 -12.62
CA LEU A 301 -12.74 3.90 -13.52
C LEU A 301 -13.41 4.31 -14.84
N HIS A 302 -14.01 3.37 -15.56
CA HIS A 302 -14.43 3.64 -16.94
C HIS A 302 -15.57 4.66 -17.03
N TYR A 303 -16.63 4.52 -16.24
CA TYR A 303 -17.75 5.47 -16.27
C TYR A 303 -17.33 6.86 -15.81
N ARG A 304 -16.63 6.95 -14.67
CA ARG A 304 -16.16 8.23 -14.12
C ARG A 304 -15.16 8.92 -15.05
N ASN A 305 -14.29 8.18 -15.73
CA ASN A 305 -13.41 8.73 -16.77
C ASN A 305 -14.19 9.35 -17.93
N ARG A 306 -15.27 8.72 -18.41
CA ARG A 306 -16.12 9.29 -19.46
C ARG A 306 -16.74 10.61 -19.01
N VAL A 307 -17.36 10.63 -17.82
CA VAL A 307 -17.98 11.84 -17.28
C VAL A 307 -16.96 12.97 -17.08
N LEU A 308 -15.79 12.65 -16.54
CA LEU A 308 -14.71 13.62 -16.37
C LEU A 308 -14.26 14.23 -17.71
N VAL A 309 -14.05 13.40 -18.72
CA VAL A 309 -13.60 13.85 -20.04
C VAL A 309 -14.67 14.67 -20.74
N ASP A 310 -15.93 14.22 -20.72
CA ASP A 310 -17.05 14.99 -21.28
C ASP A 310 -17.10 16.40 -20.66
N ARG A 311 -16.88 16.49 -19.35
CA ARG A 311 -16.85 17.78 -18.64
C ARG A 311 -15.65 18.63 -19.03
N ILE A 312 -14.45 18.05 -19.14
CA ILE A 312 -13.23 18.74 -19.58
C ILE A 312 -13.38 19.32 -20.99
N LEU A 313 -13.99 18.56 -21.91
CA LEU A 313 -14.22 18.95 -23.30
C LEU A 313 -15.29 20.04 -23.41
N ALA A 314 -16.35 19.96 -22.60
CA ALA A 314 -17.41 20.96 -22.56
C ALA A 314 -17.00 22.27 -21.85
N ASP A 315 -15.98 22.23 -20.99
CA ASP A 315 -15.51 23.42 -20.26
C ASP A 315 -14.84 24.41 -21.22
N PRO A 316 -15.26 25.69 -21.29
CA PRO A 316 -14.63 26.67 -22.16
C PRO A 316 -13.24 27.12 -21.69
N ARG A 317 -12.87 26.86 -20.43
CA ARG A 317 -11.62 27.36 -19.85
C ARG A 317 -10.41 26.61 -20.41
N PRO A 318 -9.32 27.33 -20.74
CA PRO A 318 -8.14 26.72 -21.38
C PRO A 318 -7.21 26.01 -20.39
N ARG A 319 -7.37 26.19 -19.08
CA ARG A 319 -6.45 25.69 -18.05
C ARG A 319 -7.22 24.96 -16.96
N ILE A 320 -7.01 23.65 -16.84
CA ILE A 320 -7.71 22.79 -15.88
C ILE A 320 -6.69 21.98 -15.07
N TYR A 321 -6.80 22.00 -13.75
CA TYR A 321 -5.99 21.20 -12.83
C TYR A 321 -6.86 20.08 -12.26
N VAL A 322 -6.61 18.84 -12.63
CA VAL A 322 -7.43 17.67 -12.27
C VAL A 322 -6.81 16.93 -11.10
N ASN A 323 -7.47 16.90 -9.94
CA ASN A 323 -7.09 16.11 -8.77
C ASN A 323 -7.92 14.82 -8.72
N TYR A 324 -7.37 13.72 -9.25
CA TYR A 324 -8.06 12.42 -9.36
C TYR A 324 -7.12 11.27 -9.03
N GLY A 325 -7.67 10.14 -8.60
CA GLY A 325 -6.96 8.91 -8.30
C GLY A 325 -6.03 8.53 -9.46
N PHE A 326 -4.78 8.17 -9.16
CA PHE A 326 -3.75 8.01 -10.20
C PHE A 326 -4.13 6.97 -11.28
N ASP A 327 -4.96 5.98 -10.96
CA ASP A 327 -5.47 4.96 -11.91
C ASP A 327 -6.41 5.53 -12.98
N HIS A 328 -7.00 6.72 -12.76
CA HIS A 328 -7.86 7.37 -13.75
C HIS A 328 -7.09 7.90 -14.97
N PHE A 329 -5.79 8.17 -14.83
CA PHE A 329 -5.01 8.86 -15.87
C PHE A 329 -5.06 8.16 -17.23
N ALA A 330 -4.79 6.85 -17.27
CA ALA A 330 -4.68 6.11 -18.53
C ALA A 330 -6.00 6.13 -19.31
N GLY A 331 -7.12 5.85 -18.64
CA GLY A 331 -8.44 5.87 -19.26
C GLY A 331 -8.88 7.27 -19.67
N MET A 332 -8.62 8.29 -18.83
CA MET A 332 -8.89 9.69 -19.17
C MET A 332 -8.09 10.13 -20.39
N PHE A 333 -6.78 9.84 -20.45
CA PHE A 333 -5.92 10.25 -21.56
C PHE A 333 -6.32 9.58 -22.88
N GLU A 334 -6.66 8.30 -22.86
CA GLU A 334 -7.17 7.60 -24.04
C GLU A 334 -8.47 8.21 -24.57
N LEU A 335 -9.40 8.56 -23.68
CA LEU A 335 -10.65 9.23 -24.06
C LEU A 335 -10.42 10.65 -24.60
N LEU A 336 -9.51 11.42 -24.01
CA LEU A 336 -9.11 12.74 -24.54
C LEU A 336 -8.53 12.62 -25.95
N LYS A 337 -7.61 11.68 -26.17
CA LYS A 337 -7.00 11.44 -27.49
C LYS A 337 -8.02 10.99 -28.54
N ARG A 338 -9.04 10.22 -28.16
CA ARG A 338 -10.12 9.83 -29.06
C ARG A 338 -10.97 11.02 -29.49
N ALA A 339 -11.19 11.98 -28.59
CA ALA A 339 -11.94 13.19 -28.89
C ALA A 339 -11.13 14.19 -29.72
N ASP A 340 -9.84 14.33 -29.44
CA ASP A 340 -8.91 15.17 -30.20
C ASP A 340 -7.51 14.53 -30.24
N PRO A 341 -7.03 14.07 -31.42
CA PRO A 341 -5.75 13.39 -31.54
C PRO A 341 -4.54 14.31 -31.25
N ASN A 342 -4.73 15.62 -31.11
CA ASN A 342 -3.66 16.57 -30.80
C ASN A 342 -3.25 16.55 -29.32
N TRP A 343 -4.02 15.93 -28.43
CA TRP A 343 -3.63 15.76 -27.03
C TRP A 343 -2.30 15.01 -26.90
N LYS A 344 -1.33 15.66 -26.24
CA LYS A 344 0.01 15.15 -26.00
C LYS A 344 0.40 15.35 -24.54
N ILE A 345 1.20 14.42 -24.04
CA ILE A 345 1.92 14.59 -22.77
C ILE A 345 3.07 15.56 -23.01
N VAL A 346 3.02 16.70 -22.31
CA VAL A 346 4.04 17.76 -22.36
C VAL A 346 5.13 17.50 -21.33
N SER A 347 4.74 17.10 -20.11
CA SER A 347 5.68 16.77 -19.05
C SER A 347 5.08 15.77 -18.06
N VAL A 348 5.96 15.05 -17.38
CA VAL A 348 5.62 14.12 -16.30
C VAL A 348 6.54 14.39 -15.11
N LYS A 349 5.95 14.58 -13.93
CA LYS A 349 6.62 14.60 -12.63
C LYS A 349 6.10 13.42 -11.82
N TRP A 350 6.97 12.78 -11.05
CA TRP A 350 6.59 11.68 -10.16
C TRP A 350 6.76 12.12 -8.71
N MET A 351 5.76 11.84 -7.88
CA MET A 351 5.79 12.14 -6.45
C MET A 351 5.61 10.87 -5.65
N ARG A 352 6.44 10.69 -4.63
CA ARG A 352 6.31 9.55 -3.71
C ARG A 352 5.03 9.74 -2.91
N VAL A 353 4.14 8.76 -3.00
CA VAL A 353 2.88 8.72 -2.26
C VAL A 353 3.13 8.14 -0.87
N ILE A 354 3.98 7.13 -0.77
CA ILE A 354 4.34 6.48 0.48
C ILE A 354 5.84 6.61 0.69
N GLU A 355 6.23 7.03 1.87
CA GLU A 355 7.63 7.18 2.28
C GLU A 355 7.87 6.39 3.59
N SER A 356 9.13 6.08 3.86
CA SER A 356 9.52 5.51 5.14
C SER A 356 9.20 6.48 6.28
N PRO A 357 8.87 5.97 7.48
CA PRO A 357 8.68 6.83 8.64
C PRO A 357 9.94 7.66 8.91
N GLU A 358 9.76 8.96 9.17
CA GLU A 358 10.84 9.88 9.55
C GLU A 358 10.71 10.21 11.04
N GLU A 359 11.83 10.13 11.76
CA GLU A 359 11.98 10.68 13.11
C GLU A 359 12.92 11.88 13.02
N LEU A 360 12.36 13.08 13.07
CA LEU A 360 13.12 14.33 13.02
C LEU A 360 13.33 14.84 14.45
N HIS A 361 14.59 15.00 14.85
CA HIS A 361 14.98 15.59 16.13
C HIS A 361 15.69 16.93 15.89
N GLY A 362 15.23 17.98 16.58
CA GLY A 362 15.85 19.30 16.56
C GLY A 362 16.06 19.81 17.98
N GLN A 363 17.13 20.60 18.16
CA GLN A 363 17.34 21.44 19.34
C GLN A 363 17.43 22.88 18.85
N LEU A 364 16.77 23.80 19.55
CA LEU A 364 16.81 25.23 19.24
C LEU A 364 18.11 25.87 19.70
#